data_AF-A0A512C575-F1
#
_entry.id   AF-A0A512C575-F1
#
_cell.length_a   1.000
_cell.length_b   1.000
_cell.length_c   1.000
_cell.angle_alpha   90.00
_cell.angle_beta   90.00
_cell.angle_gamma   90.00
#
_symmetry.space_group_name_H-M   'P 1'
#
loop_
_entity.id
_entity.type
_entity.pdbx_description
1 polymer ?
#
loop_
_entity_poly.entity_id
_entity_poly.type
_entity_poly.pdbx_seq_one_letter_code
_entity_poly.pdbx_strand_id
1 'polypeptide(L)' 'MQDIESQIKEDFNGAGGETLYRLTNGQVWKQSRYLYQYHYAYRPQVRIVHEGNEYVMHVQGMSNGIPVRKIR' A
#
# COMPACT_ATOMS: atom_id res chain seq x y z
N MET A 1 -2.33 -14.63 10.60
CA MET A 1 -2.02 -14.32 9.19
C MET A 1 -0.66 -13.67 9.13
N GLN A 2 0.10 -13.89 8.06
CA GLN A 2 1.49 -13.43 7.95
C GLN A 2 1.54 -12.03 7.33
N ASP A 3 2.42 -11.19 7.88
CA ASP A 3 2.73 -9.87 7.32
C ASP A 3 3.41 -10.01 5.95
N ILE A 4 3.13 -9.09 5.05
CA ILE A 4 3.74 -9.05 3.72
C ILE A 4 4.73 -7.89 3.68
N GLU A 5 5.98 -8.19 3.42
CA GLU A 5 7.02 -7.20 3.14
C GLU A 5 7.41 -7.25 1.67
N SER A 6 7.44 -6.09 1.01
CA SER A 6 7.81 -5.99 -0.41
C SER A 6 8.20 -4.56 -0.78
N GLN A 7 8.29 -4.27 -2.07
CA GLN A 7 8.46 -2.91 -2.59
C GLN A 7 7.36 -2.61 -3.61
N ILE A 8 6.95 -1.35 -3.70
CA ILE A 8 6.22 -0.87 -4.87
C ILE A 8 7.11 -1.05 -6.10
N LYS A 9 6.51 -1.49 -7.22
CA LYS A 9 7.24 -1.84 -8.44
C LYS A 9 7.90 -0.62 -9.11
N GLU A 10 7.24 0.53 -9.05
CA GLU A 10 7.60 1.77 -9.76
C GLU A 10 7.41 2.98 -8.82
N ASP A 11 6.95 4.10 -9.36
CA ASP A 11 6.65 5.30 -8.59
C ASP A 11 5.46 5.10 -7.67
N PHE A 12 5.59 5.62 -6.46
CA PHE A 12 4.52 5.79 -5.51
C PHE A 12 4.25 7.29 -5.37
N ASN A 13 3.00 7.70 -5.61
CA ASN A 13 2.56 9.10 -5.56
C ASN A 13 1.52 9.35 -4.44
N GLY A 14 1.40 8.41 -3.49
CA GLY A 14 0.44 8.50 -2.39
C GLY A 14 -0.88 7.74 -2.63
N ALA A 15 -1.95 8.24 -2.01
CA ALA A 15 -3.30 7.69 -2.04
C ALA A 15 -4.29 8.76 -2.54
N GLY A 16 -5.23 8.35 -3.41
CA GLY A 16 -6.17 9.24 -4.09
C GLY A 16 -7.59 8.68 -4.24
N GLY A 17 -7.94 7.63 -3.50
CA GLY A 17 -9.28 7.03 -3.45
C GLY A 17 -9.39 5.70 -4.19
N GLU A 18 -8.79 5.57 -5.38
CA GLU A 18 -8.85 4.34 -6.19
C GLU A 18 -7.47 3.83 -6.63
N THR A 19 -6.42 4.23 -5.93
CA THR A 19 -5.04 3.92 -6.31
C THR A 19 -4.76 2.41 -6.27
N LEU A 20 -4.09 1.92 -7.32
CA LEU A 20 -3.59 0.54 -7.42
C LEU A 20 -2.09 0.50 -7.13
N TYR A 21 -1.68 -0.42 -6.28
CA TYR A 21 -0.31 -0.65 -5.86
C TYR A 21 0.16 -2.01 -6.37
N ARG A 22 1.13 -2.02 -7.29
CA ARG A 22 1.77 -3.24 -7.78
C ARG A 22 3.06 -3.46 -7.02
N LEU A 23 3.21 -4.63 -6.43
CA LEU A 23 4.40 -5.00 -5.67
C LEU A 23 5.38 -5.79 -6.53
N THR A 24 6.66 -5.75 -6.17
CA THR A 24 7.72 -6.51 -6.85
C THR A 24 7.55 -8.02 -6.71
N ASN A 25 6.84 -8.48 -5.68
CA ASN A 25 6.48 -9.89 -5.48
C ASN A 25 5.26 -10.35 -6.32
N GLY A 26 4.75 -9.51 -7.22
CA GLY A 26 3.65 -9.82 -8.12
C GLY A 26 2.25 -9.57 -7.57
N GLN A 27 2.10 -9.24 -6.28
CA GLN A 27 0.80 -8.92 -5.69
C GLN A 27 0.29 -7.55 -6.15
N VAL A 28 -1.03 -7.42 -6.21
CA VAL A 28 -1.71 -6.16 -6.54
C VAL A 28 -2.74 -5.83 -5.47
N TRP A 29 -2.64 -4.60 -4.95
CA TRP A 29 -3.49 -4.08 -3.90
C TRP A 29 -4.22 -2.82 -4.39
N LYS A 30 -5.49 -2.64 -4.02
CA LYS A 30 -6.25 -1.41 -4.27
C LYS A 30 -6.58 -0.77 -2.93
N GLN A 31 -6.57 0.56 -2.89
CA GLN A 31 -7.14 1.31 -1.78
C GLN A 31 -8.58 0.84 -1.47
N SER A 32 -8.89 0.58 -0.21
CA SER A 32 -10.20 0.03 0.22
C SER A 32 -11.24 1.11 0.54
N ARG A 33 -10.79 2.31 0.94
CA ARG A 33 -11.66 3.46 1.24
C ARG A 33 -10.99 4.79 0.89
N TYR A 34 -11.79 5.82 0.68
CA TYR A 34 -11.28 7.15 0.34
C TYR A 34 -10.34 7.69 1.43
N LEU A 35 -9.15 8.07 0.98
CA LEU A 35 -8.06 8.68 1.75
C LEU A 35 -7.22 9.45 0.73
N TYR A 36 -6.92 10.70 1.06
CA TYR A 36 -6.03 11.53 0.26
C TYR A 36 -4.74 11.77 1.04
N GLN A 37 -3.62 11.31 0.51
CA GLN A 37 -2.30 11.55 1.06
C GLN A 37 -1.30 11.66 -0.08
N TYR A 38 -0.56 12.76 -0.11
CA TYR A 38 0.51 12.94 -1.09
C TYR A 38 1.85 12.54 -0.48
N HIS A 39 2.56 11.65 -1.16
CA HIS A 39 3.94 11.32 -0.85
C HIS A 39 4.57 10.69 -2.09
N TYR A 40 5.66 11.29 -2.56
CA TYR A 40 6.42 10.75 -3.68
C TYR A 40 7.57 9.89 -3.18
N ALA A 41 7.69 8.67 -3.70
CA ALA A 41 8.85 7.82 -3.51
C ALA A 41 9.04 6.87 -4.70
N TYR A 42 10.29 6.63 -5.11
CA TYR A 42 10.62 5.62 -6.11
C TYR A 42 10.81 4.26 -5.45
N ARG A 43 9.97 3.29 -5.81
CA ARG A 43 10.02 1.90 -5.31
C ARG A 43 10.15 1.76 -3.78
N PRO A 44 9.35 2.49 -2.97
CA PRO A 44 9.45 2.41 -1.51
C PRO A 44 9.19 1.00 -1.01
N GLN A 45 9.82 0.66 0.12
CA GLN A 45 9.46 -0.52 0.89
C GLN A 45 8.05 -0.37 1.45
N VAL A 46 7.32 -1.49 1.49
CA VAL A 46 5.99 -1.56 2.08
C VAL A 46 5.86 -2.76 3.00
N ARG A 47 5.12 -2.58 4.09
CA ARG A 47 4.65 -3.65 4.97
C ARG A 47 3.12 -3.64 4.95
N ILE A 48 2.51 -4.77 4.60
CA ILE A 48 1.06 -4.94 4.63
C ILE A 48 0.72 -5.90 5.76
N VAL A 49 -0.09 -5.40 6.68
CA VAL A 49 -0.52 -6.11 7.88
C VAL A 49 -2.04 -6.16 7.93
N HIS A 50 -2.60 -7.14 8.63
CA HIS A 50 -4.03 -7.21 8.88
C HIS A 50 -4.34 -6.59 10.25
N GLU A 51 -4.86 -5.36 10.25
CA GLU A 51 -5.18 -4.58 11.44
C GLU A 51 -6.70 -4.58 11.63
N GLY A 52 -7.17 -5.28 12.67
CA GLY A 52 -8.61 -5.44 12.92
C GLY A 52 -9.29 -6.21 11.79
N ASN A 53 -10.12 -5.52 11.00
CA ASN A 53 -10.91 -6.10 9.91
C ASN A 53 -10.44 -5.67 8.51
N GLU A 54 -9.33 -4.93 8.40
CA GLU A 54 -8.80 -4.47 7.11
C GLU A 54 -7.30 -4.74 6.97
N TYR A 55 -6.83 -4.81 5.72
CA TYR A 55 -5.40 -4.77 5.46
C TYR A 55 -4.94 -3.32 5.39
N VAL A 56 -3.80 -3.02 6.01
CA VAL A 56 -3.20 -1.70 6.02
C VAL A 56 -1.80 -1.79 5.43
N MET A 57 -1.54 -0.99 4.41
CA MET A 57 -0.22 -0.83 3.77
C MET A 57 0.51 0.34 4.41
N HIS A 58 1.59 0.04 5.11
CA HIS A 58 2.55 1.02 5.60
C HIS A 58 3.64 1.21 4.55
N VAL A 59 3.86 2.45 4.12
CA VAL A 59 4.85 2.81 3.11
C VAL A 59 6.01 3.51 3.79
N GLN A 60 7.23 3.10 3.48
CA GLN A 60 8.44 3.75 4.00
C GLN A 60 8.42 5.25 3.70
N GLY A 61 8.59 6.08 4.73
CA GLY A 61 8.56 7.54 4.62
C GLY A 61 7.19 8.17 4.88
N MET A 62 6.14 7.36 5.08
CA MET A 62 4.82 7.83 5.50
C MET A 62 4.57 7.50 6.97
N SER A 63 3.91 8.42 7.68
CA SER A 63 3.48 8.19 9.06
C SER A 63 2.16 7.44 9.17
N ASN A 64 1.30 7.55 8.16
CA ASN A 64 -0.03 6.96 8.14
C ASN A 64 -0.07 5.75 7.20
N GLY A 65 -0.78 4.71 7.62
CA GLY A 65 -1.08 3.55 6.78
C GLY A 65 -2.21 3.82 5.80
N ILE A 66 -2.18 3.11 4.67
CA ILE A 66 -3.21 3.15 3.63
C ILE A 66 -4.06 1.88 3.71
N PRO A 67 -5.37 1.99 3.99
CA PRO A 67 -6.29 0.87 3.92
C PRO A 67 -6.35 0.29 2.50
N VAL A 68 -6.12 -1.01 2.38
CA VAL A 68 -6.05 -1.71 1.10
C VAL A 68 -6.82 -3.03 1.11
N ARG A 69 -7.13 -3.52 -0.08
CA ARG A 69 -7.64 -4.87 -0.31
C ARG A 69 -6.84 -5.52 -1.44
N LYS A 70 -6.58 -6.82 -1.30
CA LYS A 70 -5.89 -7.59 -2.33
C LYS A 70 -6.79 -7.79 -3.54
N ILE A 71 -6.23 -7.61 -4.73
CA ILE A 71 -6.90 -7.80 -6.02
C ILE A 71 -6.34 -9.01 -6.77
N ARG A 72 -5.02 -9.25 -6.65
CA ARG A 72 -4.30 -10.36 -7.28
C ARG A 72 -3.11 -10.79 -6.44
#